data_AF-A0A258HXK1-F1
#
_entry.id   AF-A0A258HXK1-F1
#
_cell.length_a   1.000
_cell.length_b   1.000
_cell.length_c   1.000
_cell.angle_alpha   90.00
_cell.angle_beta   90.00
_cell.angle_gamma   90.00
#
_symmetry.space_group_name_H-M   'P 1'
#
loop_
_entity.id
_entity.type
_entity.pdbx_description
1 polymer ?
#
loop_
_entity_poly.entity_id
_entity_poly.type
_entity_poly.pdbx_seq_one_letter_code
_entity_poly.pdbx_strand_id
1 'polypeptide(L)'
;MALLATGCGKKERPKADLAASQVTTIGVNAYLWRASLDALSFMPLLQTDSNGGVIVTDWYTNPKNPGERMKVTVSIVDKDLRADALRVAASRQISTTGQWVDAPVQAVTVQKLEDIILTKARDLRRASITG
;
A
#
# COMPACT_ATOMS: atom_id res chain seq x y z
N MET A 1 -27.02 -61.81 -4.08
CA MET A 1 -26.43 -60.92 -5.10
C MET A 1 -26.25 -59.57 -4.43
N ALA A 2 -24.99 -59.13 -4.30
CA ALA A 2 -24.54 -58.15 -3.33
C ALA A 2 -25.01 -56.71 -3.58
N LEU A 3 -25.16 -55.96 -2.49
CA LEU A 3 -25.41 -54.51 -2.42
C LEU A 3 -24.25 -53.71 -3.03
N LEU A 4 -24.56 -52.70 -3.85
CA LEU A 4 -23.70 -51.52 -3.99
C LEU A 4 -24.54 -50.25 -4.19
N ALA A 5 -24.56 -49.43 -3.15
CA ALA A 5 -24.95 -48.03 -3.20
C ALA A 5 -23.70 -47.20 -3.55
N THR A 6 -23.83 -46.27 -4.50
CA THR A 6 -22.90 -45.15 -4.64
C THR A 6 -23.67 -43.91 -5.03
N GLY A 7 -23.98 -43.09 -4.04
CA GLY A 7 -24.40 -41.71 -4.23
C GLY A 7 -23.22 -40.88 -4.73
N CYS A 8 -23.49 -40.01 -5.70
CA CYS A 8 -22.60 -38.91 -6.06
C CYS A 8 -23.33 -37.60 -5.82
N GLY A 9 -23.27 -37.12 -4.58
CA GLY A 9 -23.56 -35.72 -4.26
C GLY A 9 -22.40 -34.85 -4.73
N LYS A 10 -22.55 -34.17 -5.87
CA LYS A 10 -21.62 -33.11 -6.28
C LYS A 10 -22.00 -31.83 -5.54
N LYS A 11 -21.26 -31.57 -4.45
CA LYS A 11 -21.24 -30.32 -3.70
C LYS A 11 -20.96 -29.14 -4.62
N GLU A 12 -21.85 -28.16 -4.54
CA GLU A 12 -21.71 -26.80 -5.05
C GLU A 12 -20.40 -26.19 -4.57
N ARG A 13 -19.62 -25.63 -5.49
CA ARG A 13 -18.49 -24.77 -5.16
C ARG A 13 -19.02 -23.34 -5.07
N PRO A 14 -18.90 -22.65 -3.94
CA PRO A 14 -19.39 -21.28 -3.82
C PRO A 14 -18.68 -20.37 -4.80
N LYS A 15 -19.46 -19.55 -5.53
CA LYS A 15 -19.03 -18.35 -6.24
C LYS A 15 -18.42 -17.36 -5.23
N ALA A 16 -17.19 -17.59 -4.80
CA ALA A 16 -16.40 -16.66 -4.01
C ALA A 16 -15.39 -15.88 -4.88
N ASP A 17 -15.41 -16.08 -6.20
CA ASP A 17 -14.41 -15.53 -7.13
C ASP A 17 -14.86 -14.22 -7.82
N LEU A 18 -16.09 -13.76 -7.59
CA LEU A 18 -16.68 -12.65 -8.37
C LEU A 18 -16.74 -11.30 -7.63
N ALA A 19 -16.31 -11.24 -6.36
CA ALA A 19 -16.33 -10.00 -5.58
C ALA A 19 -14.97 -9.28 -5.49
N ALA A 20 -13.88 -9.91 -5.96
CA ALA A 20 -12.52 -9.34 -5.90
C ALA A 20 -12.00 -8.82 -7.25
N SER A 21 -12.78 -8.92 -8.32
CA SER A 21 -12.48 -8.35 -9.63
C SER A 21 -13.08 -6.95 -9.80
N GLN A 22 -12.87 -6.06 -8.83
CA GLN A 22 -12.47 -4.72 -9.23
C GLN A 22 -11.00 -4.87 -9.64
N VAL A 23 -10.79 -5.44 -10.83
CA VAL A 23 -9.49 -5.47 -11.51
C VAL A 23 -9.16 -4.01 -11.75
N THR A 24 -8.61 -3.36 -10.73
CA THR A 24 -7.71 -2.25 -10.94
C THR A 24 -6.63 -2.85 -11.83
N THR A 25 -6.68 -2.54 -13.11
CA THR A 25 -5.54 -2.77 -14.00
C THR A 25 -4.41 -2.01 -13.35
N ILE A 26 -3.58 -2.69 -12.55
CA ILE A 26 -2.48 -2.03 -11.86
C ILE A 26 -1.43 -1.77 -12.94
N GLY A 27 -1.30 -0.51 -13.34
CA GLY A 27 -0.34 -0.08 -14.36
C GLY A 27 1.11 -0.17 -13.88
N VAL A 28 1.32 -0.42 -12.59
CA VAL A 28 2.60 -0.49 -11.90
C VAL A 28 2.84 -1.85 -11.22
N ASN A 29 3.98 -2.01 -10.54
CA ASN A 29 4.26 -3.24 -9.79
C ASN A 29 3.23 -3.45 -8.68
N ALA A 30 2.46 -4.54 -8.75
CA ALA A 30 1.41 -4.86 -7.78
C ALA A 30 1.94 -5.05 -6.34
N TYR A 31 3.17 -5.54 -6.18
CA TYR A 31 3.79 -5.73 -4.87
C TYR A 31 4.19 -4.39 -4.23
N LEU A 32 4.79 -3.47 -5.01
CA LEU A 32 5.10 -2.12 -4.55
C LEU A 32 3.82 -1.36 -4.19
N TRP A 33 2.79 -1.46 -5.03
CA TRP A 33 1.49 -0.83 -4.79
C TRP A 33 0.88 -1.32 -3.47
N ARG A 34 0.78 -2.64 -3.30
CA ARG A 34 0.20 -3.24 -2.10
C ARG A 34 1.03 -2.95 -0.84
N ALA A 35 2.35 -3.01 -0.94
CA ALA A 35 3.24 -2.68 0.17
C ALA A 35 3.16 -1.20 0.58
N SER A 36 3.00 -0.30 -0.40
CA SER A 36 2.85 1.15 -0.14
C SER A 36 1.54 1.45 0.58
N LEU A 37 0.43 0.85 0.15
CA LEU A 37 -0.86 1.00 0.82
C LEU A 37 -0.82 0.47 2.26
N ASP A 38 -0.19 -0.68 2.48
CA ASP A 38 -0.03 -1.25 3.83
C ASP A 38 0.84 -0.36 4.71
N ALA A 39 1.98 0.12 4.19
CA ALA A 39 2.87 1.01 4.92
C ALA A 39 2.21 2.35 5.30
N LEU A 40 1.33 2.88 4.45
CA LEU A 40 0.63 4.16 4.67
C LEU A 40 -0.75 3.99 5.32
N SER A 41 -1.19 2.77 5.61
CA SER A 41 -2.53 2.48 6.12
C SER A 41 -2.87 3.15 7.46
N PHE A 42 -1.85 3.64 8.19
CA PHE A 42 -2.02 4.40 9.42
C PHE A 42 -2.37 5.88 9.19
N MET A 43 -2.26 6.37 7.95
CA MET A 43 -2.62 7.73 7.54
C MET A 43 -3.91 7.70 6.69
N PRO A 44 -4.76 8.73 6.76
CA PRO A 44 -5.88 8.85 5.83
C PRO A 44 -5.35 9.00 4.40
N LEU A 45 -5.88 8.21 3.46
CA LEU A 45 -5.53 8.32 2.04
C LEU A 45 -6.43 9.37 1.37
N LEU A 46 -5.83 10.37 0.74
CA LEU A 46 -6.54 11.43 0.01
C LEU A 46 -6.79 11.02 -1.43
N GLN A 47 -5.80 10.42 -2.09
CA GLN A 47 -5.89 10.00 -3.49
C GLN A 47 -5.05 8.75 -3.73
N THR A 48 -5.59 7.81 -4.51
CA THR A 48 -4.87 6.61 -4.97
C THR A 48 -5.11 6.41 -6.47
N ASP A 49 -4.04 6.40 -7.25
CA ASP A 49 -4.05 6.09 -8.68
C ASP A 49 -3.19 4.84 -8.92
N SER A 50 -3.85 3.70 -9.12
CA SER A 50 -3.22 2.40 -9.36
C SER A 50 -2.66 2.24 -10.78
N ASN A 51 -3.09 3.07 -11.73
CA ASN A 51 -2.57 3.08 -13.10
C ASN A 51 -1.27 3.90 -13.17
N GLY A 52 -1.28 5.10 -12.59
CA GLY A 52 -0.12 5.99 -12.52
C GLY A 52 0.85 5.68 -11.39
N GLY A 53 0.49 4.81 -10.45
CA GLY A 53 1.32 4.43 -9.31
C GLY A 53 1.47 5.52 -8.26
N VAL A 54 0.52 6.45 -8.15
CA VAL A 54 0.60 7.58 -7.23
C VAL A 54 -0.34 7.37 -6.05
N ILE A 55 0.18 7.54 -4.84
CA ILE A 55 -0.58 7.49 -3.59
C ILE A 55 -0.32 8.78 -2.84
N VAL A 56 -1.37 9.51 -2.49
CA VAL A 56 -1.31 10.76 -1.73
C VAL A 56 -2.10 10.56 -0.44
N THR A 57 -1.46 10.77 0.70
CA THR A 57 -2.14 10.81 1.99
C THR A 57 -2.74 12.20 2.22
N ASP A 58 -3.69 12.28 3.14
CA ASP A 58 -4.10 13.56 3.70
C ASP A 58 -3.06 14.06 4.72
N TRP A 59 -3.29 15.25 5.28
CA TRP A 59 -2.48 15.77 6.37
C TRP A 59 -2.76 15.01 7.66
N TYR A 60 -1.79 14.24 8.11
CA TYR A 60 -1.85 13.49 9.35
C TYR A 60 -1.11 14.22 10.47
N THR A 61 -1.81 14.46 11.57
CA THR A 61 -1.24 15.00 12.80
C THR A 61 -0.96 13.85 13.77
N ASN A 62 0.28 13.73 14.24
CA ASN A 62 0.61 12.69 15.21
C ASN A 62 0.01 13.07 16.58
N PRO A 63 -0.80 12.22 17.23
CA PRO A 63 -1.37 12.52 18.55
C PRO A 63 -0.28 12.73 19.63
N LYS A 64 0.92 12.16 19.46
CA LYS A 64 2.06 12.40 20.35
C LYS A 64 2.68 13.79 20.16
N ASN A 65 2.41 14.44 19.03
CA ASN A 65 2.94 15.76 18.70
C ASN A 65 1.92 16.56 17.86
N PRO A 66 0.88 17.13 18.51
CA PRO A 66 -0.23 17.79 17.82
C PRO A 66 0.18 19.10 17.11
N GLY A 67 1.38 19.62 17.43
CA GLY A 67 1.96 20.79 16.78
C GLY A 67 2.49 20.50 15.38
N GLU A 68 2.45 19.26 14.90
CA GLU A 68 3.02 18.88 13.62
C GLU A 68 2.05 18.07 12.78
N ARG A 69 1.95 18.42 11.50
CA ARG A 69 1.23 17.64 10.50
C ARG A 69 2.17 17.22 9.39
N MET A 70 1.94 16.02 8.86
CA MET A 70 2.70 15.48 7.74
C MET A 70 1.78 14.95 6.65
N LYS A 71 2.19 15.14 5.41
CA LYS A 71 1.59 14.56 4.23
C LYS A 71 2.65 13.72 3.53
N VAL A 72 2.28 12.55 3.05
CA VAL A 72 3.17 11.69 2.28
C VAL A 72 2.59 11.49 0.90
N THR A 73 3.46 11.50 -0.10
CA THR A 73 3.16 11.19 -1.48
C THR A 73 4.14 10.13 -1.94
N VAL A 74 3.62 9.02 -2.42
CA VAL A 74 4.40 7.92 -2.96
C VAL A 74 4.12 7.82 -4.45
N SER A 75 5.17 7.66 -5.23
CA SER A 75 5.08 7.50 -6.68
C SER A 75 5.89 6.28 -7.08
N ILE A 76 5.22 5.34 -7.75
CA ILE A 76 5.83 4.13 -8.29
C ILE A 76 6.12 4.41 -9.75
N VAL A 77 7.40 4.48 -10.08
CA VAL A 77 7.89 4.91 -11.40
C VAL A 77 8.05 3.72 -12.33
N ASP A 78 8.21 2.51 -11.78
CA ASP A 78 8.51 1.33 -12.58
C ASP A 78 7.77 0.06 -12.12
N LYS A 79 7.78 -0.93 -13.00
CA LYS A 79 7.19 -2.26 -12.83
C LYS A 79 8.18 -3.24 -12.20
N ASP A 80 9.48 -2.95 -12.17
CA ASP A 80 10.46 -3.81 -11.51
C ASP A 80 10.54 -3.56 -9.99
N LEU A 81 10.86 -4.61 -9.24
CA LEU A 81 11.06 -4.53 -7.79
C LEU A 81 12.49 -4.09 -7.45
N ARG A 82 12.78 -2.82 -7.68
CA ARG A 82 14.09 -2.18 -7.43
C ARG A 82 13.96 -0.94 -6.54
N ALA A 83 15.07 -0.51 -5.95
CA ALA A 83 15.07 0.58 -4.98
C ALA A 83 14.71 1.93 -5.61
N ASP A 84 15.08 2.15 -6.88
CA ASP A 84 14.82 3.36 -7.65
C ASP A 84 13.45 3.39 -8.34
N ALA A 85 12.69 2.28 -8.30
CA ALA A 85 11.32 2.21 -8.84
C ALA A 85 10.26 2.88 -7.96
N LEU A 86 10.63 3.27 -6.74
CA LEU A 86 9.77 3.91 -5.76
C LEU A 86 10.35 5.27 -5.40
N ARG A 87 9.50 6.29 -5.36
CA ARG A 87 9.86 7.62 -4.88
C ARG A 87 8.90 8.02 -3.78
N VAL A 88 9.43 8.36 -2.61
CA VAL A 88 8.63 8.87 -1.50
C VAL A 88 8.97 10.34 -1.29
N ALA A 89 7.94 11.17 -1.29
CA ALA A 89 8.01 12.57 -0.91
C ALA A 89 7.17 12.77 0.34
N ALA A 90 7.71 13.49 1.32
CA ALA A 90 6.96 13.88 2.51
C ALA A 90 7.02 15.39 2.64
N SER A 91 5.92 15.98 3.11
CA SER A 91 5.81 17.39 3.45
C SER A 91 5.43 17.47 4.93
N ARG A 92 6.14 18.29 5.71
CA ARG A 92 5.87 18.50 7.13
C ARG A 92 5.57 19.97 7.36
N GLN A 93 4.60 20.23 8.21
CA GLN A 93 4.28 21.57 8.67
C GLN A 93 4.19 21.58 10.19
N ILE A 94 4.66 22.67 10.79
CA ILE A 94 4.63 22.89 12.23
C ILE A 94 3.69 24.06 12.50
N SER A 95 2.82 23.91 13.49
CA SER A 95 1.95 24.98 13.99
C SER A 95 2.79 25.91 14.85
N THR A 96 3.10 27.09 14.31
CA THR A 96 3.77 28.17 15.02
C THR A 96 2.79 29.32 15.13
N THR A 97 2.49 29.75 16.36
CA THR A 97 1.58 30.89 16.62
C THR A 97 0.20 30.78 15.93
N GLY A 98 -0.33 29.56 15.79
CA GLY A 98 -1.62 29.31 15.12
C GLY A 98 -1.58 29.27 13.59
N GLN A 99 -0.39 29.38 12.99
CA GLN A 99 -0.18 29.22 11.55
C GLN A 99 0.66 27.98 11.24
N TRP A 100 0.31 27.28 10.18
CA TRP A 100 1.09 26.14 9.69
C TRP A 100 2.21 26.62 8.80
N VAL A 101 3.45 26.40 9.23
CA VAL A 101 4.66 26.78 8.51
C VAL A 101 5.37 25.52 8.01
N ASP A 102 5.82 25.53 6.76
CA ASP A 102 6.60 24.42 6.20
C ASP A 102 7.89 24.20 6.98
N ALA A 103 8.14 22.95 7.31
CA ALA A 103 9.31 22.51 8.04
C ALA A 103 10.03 21.41 7.26
N PRO A 104 11.37 21.35 7.32
CA PRO A 104 12.11 20.29 6.66
C PRO A 104 11.70 18.94 7.24
N VAL A 105 11.45 17.98 6.35
CA VAL A 105 11.32 16.57 6.71
C VAL A 105 12.73 15.99 6.76
N GLN A 106 13.03 15.24 7.81
CA GLN A 106 14.32 14.58 7.91
C GLN A 106 14.44 13.52 6.81
N ALA A 107 15.54 13.54 6.06
CA ALA A 107 15.80 12.58 4.98
C ALA A 107 15.71 11.12 5.48
N VAL A 108 16.14 10.87 6.73
CA VAL A 108 16.03 9.55 7.37
C VAL A 108 14.60 9.03 7.47
N THR A 109 13.60 9.90 7.65
CA THR A 109 12.18 9.49 7.72
C THR A 109 11.69 9.01 6.37
N VAL A 110 12.03 9.73 5.30
CA VAL A 110 11.69 9.35 3.93
C VAL A 110 12.39 8.04 3.57
N GLN A 111 13.69 7.93 3.85
CA GLN A 111 14.46 6.73 3.57
C GLN A 111 13.94 5.49 4.30
N LYS A 112 13.53 5.66 5.57
CA LYS A 112 12.92 4.58 6.35
C LYS A 112 11.59 4.11 5.76
N LEU A 113 10.74 5.05 5.32
CA LEU A 113 9.48 4.69 4.66
C LEU A 113 9.74 3.92 3.36
N GLU A 114 10.70 4.36 2.54
CA GLU A 114 11.10 3.65 1.33
C GLU A 114 11.57 2.22 1.62
N ASP A 115 12.47 2.06 2.60
CA ASP A 115 13.01 0.75 2.97
C ASP A 115 11.93 -0.21 3.50
N ILE A 116 11.00 0.31 4.31
CA ILE A 116 9.85 -0.47 4.82
C ILE A 116 8.98 -0.95 3.65
N ILE A 117 8.66 -0.08 2.70
CA ILE A 117 7.84 -0.43 1.52
C ILE A 117 8.56 -1.47 0.67
N LEU A 118 9.84 -1.27 0.37
CA LEU A 118 10.64 -2.20 -0.43
C LEU A 118 10.76 -3.56 0.24
N THR A 119 10.98 -3.59 1.56
CA THR A 119 11.08 -4.82 2.34
C THR A 119 9.75 -5.57 2.32
N LYS A 120 8.63 -4.90 2.58
CA LYS A 120 7.28 -5.49 2.49
C LYS A 120 6.97 -6.01 1.09
N ALA A 121 7.32 -5.26 0.04
CA ALA A 121 7.08 -5.69 -1.34
C ALA A 121 7.89 -6.94 -1.71
N ARG A 122 9.15 -7.03 -1.26
CA ARG A 122 9.97 -8.25 -1.40
C ARG A 122 9.36 -9.43 -0.65
N ASP A 123 8.82 -9.19 0.54
CA ASP A 123 8.16 -10.23 1.32
C ASP A 123 6.92 -10.77 0.61
N LEU A 124 6.05 -9.88 0.13
CA LEU A 124 4.87 -10.23 -0.67
C LEU A 124 5.24 -11.04 -1.92
N ARG A 125 6.32 -10.66 -2.61
CA ARG A 125 6.83 -11.40 -3.77
C ARG A 125 7.33 -12.80 -3.41
N ARG A 126 8.01 -12.96 -2.26
CA ARG A 126 8.44 -14.30 -1.82
C ARG A 126 7.25 -15.17 -1.45
N ALA A 127 6.28 -14.60 -0.72
CA ALA A 127 5.07 -15.30 -0.31
C ALA A 127 4.24 -15.80 -1.51
N SER A 128 4.18 -15.05 -2.61
CA SER A 128 3.46 -15.47 -3.82
C SER A 128 4.16 -16.55 -4.64
N ILE A 129 5.47 -16.75 -4.47
CA ILE A 129 6.23 -17.80 -5.18
C ILE A 129 6.18 -19.13 -4.43
N THR A 130 6.01 -19.10 -3.11
CA THR A 130 5.98 -20.30 -2.26
C THR A 130 4.58 -20.92 -2.10
N GLY A 131 3.51 -20.20 -2.44
CA GLY A 131 2.12 -20.70 -2.41
C GLY A 131 1.68 -21.26 -3.75
#